data_AF-A0A7C4SSP4-F1
#
_entry.id   AF-A0A7C4SSP4-F1
#
_cell.length_a   1.000
_cell.length_b   1.000
_cell.length_c   1.000
_cell.angle_alpha   90.00
_cell.angle_beta   90.00
_cell.angle_gamma   90.00
#
_symmetry.space_group_name_H-M   'P 1'
#
loop_
_entity.id
_entity.type
_entity.pdbx_description
1 polymer ?
#
loop_
_entity_poly.entity_id
_entity_poly.type
_entity_poly.pdbx_seq_one_letter_code
_entity_poly.pdbx_strand_id
1 'polypeptide(L)'
;MTEPASAALYTHKPLGEEIRSVAGYYVLEEEKTLSFRGRELLLVRGSMIVDSSCCGSGGCGFVHVAGYVVGWKTRRSPEGEAVSEVEPVRDEAEREEIRKWVSELERVAQVQFG
;
A
#
# COMPACT_ATOMS: atom_id res chain seq x y z
N MET A 1 20.04 13.84 16.56
CA MET A 1 20.52 12.49 16.19
C MET A 1 19.33 11.81 15.54
N THR A 2 19.20 11.92 14.23
CA THR A 2 18.09 11.29 13.50
C THR A 2 18.47 9.83 13.31
N GLU A 3 17.81 8.93 14.03
CA GLU A 3 17.93 7.50 13.77
C GLU A 3 17.68 7.26 12.27
N PRO A 4 18.51 6.47 11.58
CA PRO A 4 18.26 6.16 10.18
C PRO A 4 16.89 5.51 10.11
N ALA A 5 16.01 6.05 9.25
CA ALA A 5 14.72 5.45 8.98
C ALA A 5 14.99 4.01 8.50
N SER A 6 14.70 3.03 9.37
CA SER A 6 14.98 1.64 9.08
C SER A 6 14.08 1.21 7.93
N ALA A 7 14.68 0.81 6.81
CA ALA A 7 13.94 0.32 5.65
C ALA A 7 13.13 -0.91 6.04
N ALA A 8 11.83 -0.87 5.77
CA ALA A 8 10.92 -2.00 5.88
C ALA A 8 10.98 -2.84 4.60
N LEU A 9 10.74 -4.14 4.74
CA LEU A 9 10.64 -5.06 3.60
C LEU A 9 9.17 -5.15 3.16
N TYR A 10 8.90 -4.76 1.92
CA TYR A 10 7.60 -4.88 1.30
C TYR A 10 7.59 -6.06 0.33
N THR A 11 6.73 -7.05 0.57
CA THR A 11 6.55 -8.20 -0.32
C THR A 11 5.45 -7.90 -1.34
N HIS A 12 5.81 -7.96 -2.63
CA HIS A 12 4.88 -7.76 -3.74
C HIS A 12 3.96 -8.96 -3.89
N LYS A 13 2.70 -8.78 -3.49
CA LYS A 13 1.65 -9.80 -3.65
C LYS A 13 1.08 -9.78 -5.07
N PRO A 14 0.57 -10.93 -5.57
CA PRO A 14 -0.07 -10.98 -6.88
C PRO A 14 -1.30 -10.05 -6.93
N LEU A 15 -1.40 -9.28 -8.01
CA LEU A 15 -2.55 -8.42 -8.29
C LEU A 15 -3.72 -9.26 -8.84
N GLY A 16 -4.94 -8.90 -8.49
CA GLY A 16 -6.17 -9.60 -8.89
C GLY A 16 -6.46 -10.87 -8.10
N GLU A 17 -5.65 -11.22 -7.10
CA GLU A 17 -5.86 -12.39 -6.26
C GLU A 17 -6.66 -12.03 -5.00
N GLU A 18 -7.62 -12.88 -4.64
CA GLU A 18 -8.46 -12.73 -3.44
C GLU A 18 -7.69 -13.16 -2.20
N ILE A 19 -7.17 -12.19 -1.45
CA ILE A 19 -6.48 -12.46 -0.19
C ILE A 19 -7.53 -12.54 0.92
N ARG A 20 -7.83 -13.77 1.36
CA ARG A 20 -8.76 -14.03 2.46
C ARG A 20 -8.11 -13.75 3.81
N SER A 21 -8.87 -13.05 4.64
CA SER A 21 -8.57 -12.80 6.05
C SER A 21 -9.77 -13.20 6.91
N VAL A 22 -9.59 -13.24 8.24
CA VAL A 22 -10.65 -13.66 9.17
C VAL A 22 -11.88 -12.75 9.12
N ALA A 23 -11.70 -11.48 8.73
CA ALA A 23 -12.76 -10.47 8.66
C ALA A 23 -13.40 -10.29 7.26
N GLY A 24 -12.95 -11.03 6.24
CA GLY A 24 -13.39 -10.85 4.85
C GLY A 24 -12.26 -11.12 3.86
N TYR A 25 -12.37 -10.63 2.64
CA TYR A 25 -11.29 -10.71 1.66
C TYR A 25 -10.98 -9.34 1.08
N TYR A 26 -9.73 -9.16 0.65
CA TYR A 26 -9.33 -7.99 -0.11
C TYR A 26 -8.65 -8.43 -1.40
N VAL A 27 -8.84 -7.63 -2.43
CA VAL A 27 -8.19 -7.84 -3.74
C VAL A 27 -7.28 -6.66 -3.96
N LEU A 28 -6.00 -6.92 -4.22
CA LEU A 28 -5.08 -5.88 -4.69
C LEU A 28 -5.33 -5.67 -6.18
N GLU A 29 -5.81 -4.51 -6.56
CA GLU A 29 -6.19 -4.22 -7.94
C GLU A 29 -4.98 -3.72 -8.73
N GLU A 30 -4.18 -2.85 -8.11
CA GLU A 30 -3.08 -2.18 -8.78
C GLU A 30 -1.95 -1.85 -7.81
N GLU A 31 -0.71 -2.05 -8.24
CA GLU A 31 0.49 -1.59 -7.56
C GLU A 31 1.22 -0.62 -8.48
N LYS A 32 1.65 0.52 -7.94
CA LYS A 32 2.44 1.50 -8.68
C LYS A 32 3.42 2.24 -7.79
N THR A 33 4.37 2.90 -8.43
CA THR A 33 5.23 3.90 -7.78
C THR A 33 4.86 5.27 -8.31
N LEU A 34 4.79 6.26 -7.41
CA LEU A 34 4.54 7.65 -7.78
C LEU A 34 5.66 8.53 -7.23
N SER A 35 6.14 9.48 -8.04
CA SER A 35 7.16 10.42 -7.62
C SER A 35 6.55 11.51 -6.74
N PHE A 36 6.89 11.50 -5.46
CA PHE A 36 6.50 12.53 -4.50
C PHE A 36 7.77 13.20 -3.95
N ARG A 37 7.88 14.53 -4.12
CA ARG A 37 9.05 15.33 -3.68
C ARG A 37 10.41 14.78 -4.15
N GLY A 38 10.46 14.18 -5.35
CA GLY A 38 11.68 13.61 -5.91
C GLY A 38 12.06 12.23 -5.37
N ARG A 39 11.20 11.61 -4.55
CA ARG A 39 11.34 10.23 -4.08
C ARG A 39 10.24 9.37 -4.68
N GLU A 40 10.52 8.10 -4.95
CA GLU A 40 9.51 7.15 -5.43
C GLU A 40 8.73 6.58 -4.27
N LEU A 41 7.41 6.79 -4.27
CA LEU A 41 6.49 6.30 -3.24
C LEU A 41 5.75 5.08 -3.77
N LEU A 42 5.84 3.94 -3.09
CA LEU A 42 5.11 2.73 -3.43
C LEU A 42 3.71 2.78 -2.84
N LEU A 43 2.71 2.63 -3.71
CA LEU A 43 1.31 2.60 -3.34
C LEU A 43 0.62 1.43 -4.01
N VAL A 44 -0.24 0.78 -3.22
CA VAL A 44 -1.00 -0.39 -3.65
C VAL A 44 -2.46 -0.10 -3.43
N ARG A 45 -3.20 -0.04 -4.52
CA ARG A 45 -4.65 0.08 -4.51
C ARG A 45 -5.26 -1.30 -4.35
N GLY A 46 -6.16 -1.42 -3.41
CA GLY A 46 -6.98 -2.61 -3.23
C GLY A 46 -8.42 -2.25 -2.91
N SER A 47 -9.27 -3.26 -3.01
CA SER A 47 -10.66 -3.16 -2.59
C SER A 47 -10.91 -4.23 -1.54
N MET A 48 -11.41 -3.82 -0.37
CA MET A 48 -11.85 -4.77 0.65
C MET A 48 -13.31 -5.09 0.39
N ILE A 49 -13.63 -6.38 0.34
CA ILE A 49 -14.98 -6.89 0.14
C ILE A 49 -15.39 -7.61 1.42
N VAL A 50 -16.34 -7.02 2.13
CA VAL A 50 -16.89 -7.58 3.35
C VAL A 50 -18.06 -8.49 2.97
N ASP A 51 -17.85 -9.80 3.07
CA ASP A 51 -18.79 -10.84 2.63
C ASP A 51 -20.08 -10.93 3.50
N SER A 52 -20.19 -10.15 4.57
CA SER A 52 -21.25 -10.28 5.58
C SER A 52 -22.45 -9.32 5.45
N SER A 53 -22.72 -8.76 4.27
CA SER A 53 -23.87 -7.82 4.10
C SER A 53 -25.05 -8.43 3.36
N CYS A 54 -26.13 -8.68 4.12
CA CYS A 54 -27.47 -9.13 3.70
C CYS A 54 -28.16 -8.27 2.61
N CYS A 55 -27.57 -7.14 2.20
CA CYS A 55 -28.19 -6.18 1.27
C CYS A 55 -27.25 -5.64 0.15
N GLY A 56 -26.15 -6.34 -0.16
CA GLY A 56 -25.29 -6.01 -1.30
C GLY A 56 -23.80 -5.93 -0.95
N SER A 57 -22.96 -6.30 -1.91
CA SER A 57 -21.50 -6.30 -1.79
C SER A 57 -20.97 -4.86 -1.74
N GLY A 58 -20.82 -4.31 -0.53
CA GLY A 58 -20.16 -3.02 -0.32
C GLY A 58 -18.66 -3.20 -0.32
N GLY A 59 -18.02 -3.07 -1.48
CA GLY A 59 -16.56 -2.97 -1.57
C GLY A 59 -16.10 -1.55 -1.23
N CYS A 60 -15.12 -1.41 -0.32
CA CYS A 60 -14.49 -0.12 -0.06
C CYS A 60 -13.07 -0.12 -0.63
N GLY A 61 -12.84 0.72 -1.63
CA GLY A 61 -11.51 0.92 -2.21
C GLY A 61 -10.59 1.64 -1.22
N PHE A 62 -9.37 1.15 -1.08
CA PHE A 62 -8.32 1.72 -0.27
C PHE A 62 -7.02 1.79 -1.05
N VAL A 63 -6.17 2.74 -0.68
CA VAL A 63 -4.76 2.76 -1.10
C VAL A 63 -3.90 2.54 0.13
N HIS A 64 -2.98 1.60 0.04
CA HIS A 64 -1.95 1.34 1.03
C HIS A 64 -0.63 1.93 0.52
N VAL A 65 -0.09 2.90 1.25
CA VAL A 65 1.21 3.52 1.02
C VAL A 65 2.24 2.74 1.83
N ALA A 66 3.07 1.94 1.15
CA ALA A 66 4.12 1.15 1.79
C ALA A 66 5.29 2.02 2.25
N GLY A 67 5.53 3.15 1.57
CA GLY A 67 6.61 4.08 1.86
C GLY A 67 7.45 4.39 0.62
N TYR A 68 8.58 5.05 0.82
CA TYR A 68 9.48 5.42 -0.27
C TYR A 68 10.34 4.23 -0.68
N VAL A 69 10.32 3.87 -1.95
CA VAL A 69 11.18 2.82 -2.49
C VAL A 69 12.64 3.23 -2.38
N VAL A 70 13.40 2.47 -1.59
CA VAL A 70 14.87 2.58 -1.51
C VAL A 70 15.56 1.46 -2.31
N GLY A 71 14.87 0.34 -2.50
CA GLY A 71 15.34 -0.77 -3.34
C GLY A 71 14.18 -1.50 -4.01
N TRP A 72 14.01 -1.30 -5.32
CA TRP A 72 12.93 -1.93 -6.09
C TRP A 72 13.26 -3.38 -6.45
N LYS A 73 12.47 -4.33 -5.93
CA LYS A 73 12.56 -5.77 -6.21
C LYS A 73 13.99 -6.32 -6.04
N THR A 74 14.69 -5.84 -5.02
CA THR A 74 16.09 -6.21 -4.72
C THR A 74 16.21 -7.61 -4.12
N ARG A 75 15.13 -8.13 -3.52
CA ARG A 75 15.09 -9.44 -2.84
C ARG A 75 13.93 -10.30 -3.34
N ARG A 76 13.95 -11.57 -2.93
CA ARG A 76 12.82 -12.49 -3.07
C ARG A 76 12.44 -13.08 -1.72
N SER A 77 11.14 -13.26 -1.49
CA SER A 77 10.62 -13.97 -0.33
C SER A 77 10.90 -15.47 -0.46
N PRO A 78 10.78 -16.26 0.64
CA PRO A 78 10.88 -17.72 0.58
C PRO A 78 9.83 -18.35 -0.35
N GLU A 79 8.71 -17.66 -0.55
CA GLU A 79 7.61 -18.04 -1.44
C GLU A 79 7.89 -17.66 -2.91
N GLY A 80 9.03 -17.03 -3.20
CA GLY A 80 9.47 -16.64 -4.54
C GLY A 80 8.94 -15.29 -5.02
N GLU A 81 8.19 -14.56 -4.18
CA GLU A 81 7.64 -13.24 -4.48
C GLU A 81 8.74 -12.17 -4.46
N ALA A 82 8.60 -11.12 -5.27
CA ALA A 82 9.55 -10.01 -5.24
C ALA A 82 9.42 -9.24 -3.92
N VAL A 83 10.54 -8.80 -3.35
CA VAL A 83 10.59 -8.00 -2.14
C VAL A 83 11.35 -6.71 -2.44
N SER A 84 10.70 -5.58 -2.12
CA SER A 84 11.31 -4.26 -2.19
C SER A 84 11.64 -3.75 -0.79
N GLU A 85 12.68 -2.93 -0.71
CA GLU A 85 13.02 -2.17 0.48
C GLU A 85 12.35 -0.80 0.36
N VAL A 86 11.54 -0.46 1.36
CA VAL A 86 10.79 0.81 1.44
C VAL A 86 11.08 1.53 2.75
N GLU A 87 11.19 2.84 2.71
CA GLU A 87 11.32 3.68 3.89
C GLU A 87 9.94 4.18 4.30
N PRO A 88 9.40 3.76 5.46
CA PRO A 88 8.09 4.18 5.92
C PRO A 88 8.08 5.69 6.21
N VAL A 89 7.00 6.36 5.81
CA VAL A 89 6.82 7.80 6.06
C VAL A 89 6.43 7.99 7.53
N ARG A 90 7.38 8.40 8.37
CA ARG A 90 7.15 8.61 9.81
C ARG A 90 6.61 9.99 10.15
N ASP A 91 6.89 10.98 9.31
CA ASP A 91 6.47 12.36 9.52
C ASP A 91 4.97 12.51 9.29
N GLU A 92 4.24 12.98 10.31
CA GLU A 92 2.78 13.07 10.25
C GLU A 92 2.30 14.14 9.28
N ALA A 93 3.03 15.25 9.13
CA ALA A 93 2.68 16.29 8.17
C ALA A 93 2.84 15.77 6.74
N GLU A 94 3.91 15.02 6.45
CA GLU A 94 4.12 14.40 5.16
C GLU A 94 3.09 13.30 4.87
N ARG A 95 2.71 12.48 5.86
CA ARG A 95 1.62 11.51 5.71
C ARG A 95 0.30 12.20 5.36
N GLU A 96 -0.04 13.31 6.00
CA GLU A 96 -1.26 14.05 5.69
C GLU A 96 -1.24 14.68 4.29
N GLU A 97 -0.08 15.18 3.83
CA GLU A 97 0.08 15.67 2.46
C GLU A 97 -0.06 14.55 1.43
N ILE A 98 0.63 13.43 1.63
CA ILE A 98 0.52 12.24 0.76
C ILE A 98 -0.92 11.74 0.77
N ARG A 99 -1.56 11.67 1.93
CA ARG A 99 -2.95 11.22 2.06
C ARG A 99 -3.89 12.06 1.23
N LYS A 100 -3.82 13.38 1.33
CA LYS A 100 -4.64 14.29 0.51
C LYS A 100 -4.35 14.08 -0.97
N TRP A 101 -3.08 14.17 -1.35
CA TRP A 101 -2.66 14.02 -2.75
C TRP A 101 -3.09 12.69 -3.38
N VAL A 102 -2.86 11.56 -2.69
CA VAL A 102 -3.25 10.23 -3.15
C VAL A 102 -4.77 10.08 -3.16
N SER A 103 -5.48 10.57 -2.14
CA SER A 103 -6.95 10.48 -2.10
C SER A 103 -7.60 11.23 -3.26
N GLU A 104 -7.05 12.38 -3.65
CA GLU A 104 -7.53 13.17 -4.79
C GLU A 104 -7.16 12.54 -6.13
N LEU A 105 -5.94 12.01 -6.24
CA LEU A 105 -5.44 11.38 -7.46
C LEU A 105 -6.15 10.06 -7.76
N GLU A 106 -6.23 9.18 -6.77
CA GLU A 106 -6.79 7.82 -6.90
C GLU A 106 -8.30 7.77 -6.65
N ARG A 107 -8.89 8.89 -6.21
CA ARG A 107 -10.31 9.03 -5.87
C ARG A 107 -10.78 7.97 -4.86
N VAL A 108 -9.94 7.67 -3.87
CA VAL A 108 -10.23 6.69 -2.81
C VAL A 108 -10.62 7.36 -1.50
N ALA A 109 -11.49 6.71 -0.74
CA ALA A 109 -11.94 7.20 0.56
C ALA A 109 -10.91 6.93 1.68
N GLN A 110 -10.08 5.90 1.52
CA GLN A 110 -9.13 5.47 2.53
C GLN A 110 -7.72 5.38 1.97
N VAL A 111 -6.80 6.10 2.61
CA VAL A 111 -5.36 5.95 2.40
C VAL A 111 -4.76 5.52 3.73
N GLN A 112 -4.08 4.38 3.71
CA GLN A 112 -3.42 3.79 4.86
C GLN A 112 -1.91 3.80 4.66
N PHE A 113 -1.15 3.84 5.75
CA PHE A 113 0.31 3.83 5.71
C PHE A 113 0.81 2.60 6.50
N GLY A 114 1.85 1.94 5.98
CA GLY A 114 2.57 0.85 6.64
C GLY A 114 3.59 1.32 7.68
#